data_AF-A0AAU2U3E1-F1
#
_entry.id   AF-A0AAU2U3E1-F1
#
_cell.length_a   1.000
_cell.length_b   1.000
_cell.length_c   1.000
_cell.angle_alpha   90.00
_cell.angle_beta   90.00
_cell.angle_gamma   90.00
#
_symmetry.space_group_name_H-M   'P 1'
#
loop_
_entity.id
_entity.type
_entity.pdbx_description
1 polymer ?
#
loop_
_entity_poly.entity_id
_entity_poly.type
_entity_poly.pdbx_seq_one_letter_code
_entity_poly.pdbx_strand_id
1 'polypeptide(L)' 'MAKKALIAKAARKPKFAVRAYNRCQRCGRPHSVYRKFGLCRVCLREMAHRGELPGVTKSSW' A
#
# COMPACT_ATOMS: atom_id res chain seq x y z
N MET A 1 -5.20 -3.08 -12.81
CA MET A 1 -5.13 -1.75 -12.17
C MET A 1 -6.30 -1.60 -11.20
N ALA A 2 -6.12 -0.91 -10.06
CA ALA A 2 -7.20 -0.74 -9.10
C ALA A 2 -8.31 0.18 -9.65
N LYS A 3 -9.58 -0.18 -9.46
CA LYS A 3 -10.72 0.63 -9.93
C LYS A 3 -10.74 1.98 -9.21
N LYS A 4 -10.66 3.08 -9.97
CA LYS A 4 -10.63 4.47 -9.46
C LYS A 4 -11.76 4.76 -8.46
N ALA A 5 -12.98 4.31 -8.78
CA ALA A 5 -14.13 4.47 -7.89
C ALA A 5 -13.92 3.86 -6.50
N LEU A 6 -13.24 2.70 -6.42
CA LEU A 6 -12.97 2.05 -5.14
C LEU A 6 -11.82 2.73 -4.37
N ILE A 7 -10.87 3.36 -5.07
CA ILE A 7 -9.81 4.16 -4.43
C ILE A 7 -10.47 5.37 -3.76
N ALA A 8 -11.32 6.09 -4.50
CA ALA A 8 -12.08 7.23 -3.97
C ALA A 8 -12.99 6.83 -2.79
N LYS A 9 -13.66 5.67 -2.88
CA LYS A 9 -14.48 5.13 -1.78
C LYS A 9 -13.66 4.90 -0.50
N ALA A 10 -12.45 4.34 -0.63
CA ALA A 10 -11.59 4.04 0.50
C ALA A 10 -10.97 5.30 1.15
N ALA A 11 -10.76 6.37 0.37
CA ALA A 11 -10.25 7.65 0.88
C ALA A 11 -11.29 8.45 1.68
N ARG A 12 -12.59 8.19 1.45
CA ARG A 12 -13.68 8.86 2.18
C ARG A 12 -13.84 8.26 3.58
N LYS A 13 -14.21 9.11 4.56
CA LYS A 13 -14.57 8.65 5.92
C LYS A 13 -15.75 7.67 5.85
N PRO A 14 -15.58 6.41 6.29
CA PRO A 14 -16.69 5.45 6.27
C PRO A 14 -17.71 5.76 7.37
N LYS A 15 -18.97 5.37 7.15
CA LYS A 15 -20.06 5.49 8.15
C LYS A 15 -19.75 4.74 9.44
N PHE A 16 -19.06 3.60 9.34
CA PHE A 16 -18.64 2.79 10.49
C PHE A 16 -17.13 2.54 10.41
N ALA A 17 -16.43 2.70 11.53
CA ALA A 17 -14.97 2.58 11.59
C ALA A 17 -14.47 1.22 11.07
N VAL A 18 -15.19 0.14 11.36
CA VAL A 18 -14.86 -1.23 10.92
C VAL A 18 -14.83 -1.42 9.40
N ARG A 19 -15.42 -0.50 8.62
CA ARG A 19 -15.41 -0.57 7.15
C ARG A 19 -14.13 0.01 6.54
N ALA A 20 -13.27 0.64 7.33
CA ALA A 20 -11.98 1.14 6.86
C ALA A 20 -11.07 -0.05 6.51
N TYR A 21 -10.42 0.01 5.37
CA TYR A 21 -9.43 -0.99 4.96
C TYR A 21 -8.28 -0.30 4.22
N ASN A 22 -7.09 -0.89 4.30
CA ASN A 22 -5.89 -0.29 3.74
C ASN A 22 -5.79 -0.58 2.24
N ARG A 23 -5.33 0.43 1.49
CA ARG A 23 -4.94 0.31 0.09
C ARG A 23 -3.51 0.79 -0.08
N CYS A 24 -2.82 0.22 -1.06
CA CYS A 24 -1.51 0.73 -1.47
C CYS A 24 -1.64 2.19 -1.95
N GLN A 25 -0.84 3.08 -1.41
CA GLN A 25 -0.85 4.51 -1.76
C GLN A 25 -0.41 4.77 -3.21
N ARG A 26 0.44 3.91 -3.77
CA ARG A 26 0.95 4.04 -5.15
C ARG A 26 0.01 3.46 -6.21
N CYS A 27 -0.44 2.22 -6.03
CA CYS A 27 -1.19 1.49 -7.07
C CYS A 27 -2.65 1.17 -6.70
N GLY A 28 -3.10 1.50 -5.48
CA GLY A 28 -4.47 1.30 -5.03
C GLY A 28 -4.87 -0.15 -4.72
N ARG A 29 -3.90 -1.09 -4.70
CA ARG A 29 -4.17 -2.51 -4.42
C ARG A 29 -4.73 -2.70 -3.00
N PRO A 30 -5.84 -3.45 -2.82
CA PRO A 30 -6.48 -3.63 -1.51
C PRO A 30 -5.87 -4.76 -0.65
N HIS A 31 -5.00 -5.60 -1.23
CA HIS A 31 -4.42 -6.77 -0.54
C HIS A 31 -2.91 -6.64 -0.38
N SER A 32 -2.39 -7.33 0.65
CA SER A 32 -0.96 -7.40 0.97
C SER A 32 -0.33 -6.02 1.14
N VAL A 33 -1.02 -5.13 1.88
CA VAL A 33 -0.57 -3.76 2.16
C VAL A 33 0.15 -3.74 3.51
N TYR A 34 1.43 -3.36 3.50
CA TYR A 34 2.23 -3.21 4.71
C TYR A 34 1.91 -1.89 5.37
N ARG A 35 1.41 -1.93 6.63
CA ARG A 35 1.00 -0.72 7.36
C ARG A 35 2.14 0.28 7.56
N LYS A 36 3.36 -0.20 7.84
CA LYS A 36 4.56 0.64 8.03
C LYS A 36 4.89 1.51 6.82
N PHE A 37 4.68 0.99 5.61
CA PHE A 37 5.07 1.66 4.37
C PHE A 37 3.89 2.22 3.58
N GLY A 38 2.65 1.79 3.87
CA GLY A 38 1.48 2.14 3.06
C GLY A 38 1.50 1.55 1.63
N LEU A 39 2.40 0.60 1.37
CA LEU A 39 2.63 0.02 0.04
C LEU A 39 2.20 -1.45 -0.02
N CYS A 40 1.80 -1.92 -1.21
CA CYS A 40 1.61 -3.35 -1.44
C CYS A 40 2.96 -4.06 -1.63
N ARG A 41 2.97 -5.38 -1.47
CA ARG A 41 4.18 -6.22 -1.64
C ARG A 41 4.97 -5.99 -2.94
N VAL A 42 4.28 -5.64 -4.04
CA VAL A 42 4.93 -5.43 -5.34
C VAL A 42 5.61 -4.07 -5.39
N CYS A 43 4.87 -3.00 -5.06
CA CYS A 43 5.43 -1.65 -5.02
C CYS A 43 6.55 -1.52 -3.97
N LEU A 44 6.40 -2.19 -2.83
CA LEU A 44 7.44 -2.23 -1.81
C LEU A 44 8.73 -2.84 -2.38
N ARG A 45 8.63 -4.00 -3.06
CA ARG A 45 9.78 -4.67 -3.68
C ARG A 45 10.44 -3.82 -4.76
N GLU A 46 9.65 -3.23 -5.66
CA GLU A 46 10.15 -2.35 -6.72
C GLU A 46 10.89 -1.13 -6.16
N MET A 47 10.33 -0.46 -5.16
CA MET A 47 10.94 0.72 -4.55
C MET A 47 12.17 0.36 -3.71
N ALA A 48 12.14 -0.76 -2.99
CA ALA A 48 13.30 -1.27 -2.26
C ALA A 48 14.47 -1.55 -3.21
N HIS A 49 14.22 -2.22 -4.35
CA HIS A 49 15.26 -2.50 -5.33
C HIS A 49 15.81 -1.25 -6.03
N ARG A 50 15.00 -0.19 -6.16
CA ARG A 50 15.45 1.11 -6.68
C ARG A 50 16.16 1.98 -5.64
N GLY A 51 16.19 1.58 -4.37
CA GLY A 51 16.74 2.38 -3.28
C GLY A 51 15.88 3.57 -2.87
N GLU A 52 14.61 3.63 -3.30
CA GLU A 52 13.67 4.70 -2.95
C GLU A 52 13.17 4.58 -1.49
N LEU A 53 13.37 3.43 -0.84
CA LEU A 53 12.99 3.19 0.55
C LEU A 53 14.22 3.31 1.47
N PRO A 54 14.32 4.39 2.28
CA PRO A 54 15.50 4.62 3.12
C PRO A 54 15.62 3.54 4.20
N GLY A 55 16.84 3.04 4.39
CA GLY A 55 17.15 2.02 5.39
C GLY A 55 16.64 0.61 5.08
N VAL A 56 16.07 0.38 3.89
CA VAL A 56 15.66 -0.96 3.44
C VAL A 56 16.76 -1.57 2.58
N THR A 57 17.32 -2.69 3.04
CA THR A 57 18.29 -3.49 2.29
C THR A 57 17.77 -4.92 2.11
N LYS A 58 18.38 -5.66 1.17
CA LYS A 58 18.07 -7.08 1.00
C LYS A 58 18.62 -7.84 2.20
N SER A 59 17.77 -8.56 2.91
CA SER A 59 18.18 -9.39 4.05
C SER A 59 18.89 -10.65 3.57
N SER A 60 20.07 -10.92 4.11
CA SER A 60 20.80 -12.18 4.01
C SER A 60 21.38 -12.48 5.38
N TRP A 61 20.72 -13.38 6.11
CA TRP A 61 21.30 -14.03 7.28
C TRP A 61 22.05 -15.28 6.84
#